data_AF-A0A1H0ZGF5-F1
#
_entry.id   AF-A0A1H0ZGF5-F1
#
_cell.length_a   1.000
_cell.length_b   1.000
_cell.length_c   1.000
_cell.angle_alpha   90.00
_cell.angle_beta   90.00
_cell.angle_gamma   90.00
#
_symmetry.space_group_name_H-M   'P 1'
#
loop_
_entity.id
_entity.type
_entity.pdbx_description
1 polymer ?
#
loop_
_entity_poly.entity_id
_entity_poly.type
_entity_poly.pdbx_seq_one_letter_code
_entity_poly.pdbx_strand_id
1 'polypeptide(L)'
;MKKLILLLALASSAQGAEAANPQDVVKDFYTREIHGPFTTDGRMLGNVRHLLSKELDALLTATDRYQDACTQLVPPDVKPWIIDADPWYYYSSDGANSIEGTSLVSRGTSAALVSAHLAYDPSLRWTDTVVLVKVGESWRIANIRFEQGGSLIESLRAYIGRSCITKHAGETS
;
A
#
# COMPACT_ATOMS: atom_id res chain seq x y z
N MET A 1 39.25 -27.96 -37.65
CA MET A 1 38.98 -27.00 -36.56
C MET A 1 37.70 -26.24 -36.87
N LYS A 2 36.63 -26.45 -36.09
CA LYS A 2 35.60 -25.44 -35.78
C LYS A 2 34.62 -26.05 -34.78
N LYS A 3 34.82 -25.71 -33.51
CA LYS A 3 33.88 -25.98 -32.43
C LYS A 3 32.70 -25.03 -32.62
N LEU A 4 31.50 -25.55 -32.90
CA LEU A 4 30.28 -24.75 -32.89
C LEU A 4 29.74 -24.77 -31.46
N ILE A 5 29.86 -23.64 -30.78
CA ILE A 5 29.36 -23.42 -29.42
C ILE A 5 27.85 -23.23 -29.52
N LEU A 6 27.09 -24.19 -29.00
CA LEU A 6 25.64 -24.09 -28.83
C LEU A 6 25.38 -23.25 -27.57
N LEU A 7 25.07 -21.96 -27.74
CA LEU A 7 24.63 -21.08 -26.66
C LEU A 7 23.23 -21.48 -26.21
N LEU A 8 23.14 -22.05 -25.00
CA LEU A 8 21.89 -22.24 -24.26
C LEU A 8 21.23 -20.86 -24.04
N ALA A 9 20.11 -20.63 -24.71
CA ALA A 9 19.17 -19.58 -24.32
C ALA A 9 18.42 -20.06 -23.07
N LEU A 10 19.00 -19.80 -21.90
CA LEU A 10 18.28 -19.76 -20.63
C LEU A 10 17.33 -18.55 -20.70
N ALA A 11 16.18 -18.74 -21.33
CA ALA A 11 15.03 -17.88 -21.12
C ALA A 11 14.62 -18.09 -19.65
N SER A 12 15.17 -17.26 -18.76
CA SER A 12 14.66 -17.10 -17.41
C SER A 12 13.25 -16.54 -17.50
N SER A 13 12.27 -17.43 -17.66
CA SER A 13 10.89 -17.16 -17.29
C SER A 13 10.83 -17.08 -15.77
N ALA A 14 11.37 -15.99 -15.22
CA ALA A 14 10.97 -15.47 -13.93
C ALA A 14 9.60 -14.79 -14.12
N GLN A 15 8.59 -15.58 -14.54
CA GLN A 15 7.23 -15.25 -14.14
C GLN A 15 7.23 -15.45 -12.63
N GLY A 16 7.27 -14.35 -11.89
CA GLY A 16 7.18 -14.37 -10.44
C GLY A 16 6.09 -15.32 -10.02
N ALA A 17 6.44 -16.26 -9.15
CA ALA A 17 5.48 -17.10 -8.46
C ALA A 17 4.64 -16.17 -7.59
N GLU A 18 3.65 -15.53 -8.20
CA GLU A 18 2.75 -14.65 -7.51
C GLU A 18 1.97 -15.53 -6.51
N ALA A 19 2.10 -15.20 -5.23
CA ALA A 19 1.89 -16.19 -4.18
C ALA A 19 0.45 -16.74 -4.19
N ALA A 20 0.33 -18.06 -4.30
CA ALA A 20 -0.96 -18.76 -4.25
C ALA A 20 -1.65 -18.63 -2.88
N ASN A 21 -0.89 -18.26 -1.84
CA ASN A 21 -1.35 -18.10 -0.46
C ASN A 21 -1.51 -16.62 -0.11
N PRO A 22 -2.71 -16.17 0.30
CA PRO A 22 -2.94 -14.77 0.68
C PRO A 22 -2.07 -14.31 1.88
N GLN A 23 -1.70 -15.22 2.79
CA GLN A 23 -0.84 -14.87 3.93
C GLN A 23 0.58 -14.46 3.49
N ASP A 24 1.10 -15.08 2.44
CA ASP A 24 2.43 -14.77 1.90
C ASP A 24 2.43 -13.42 1.20
N VAL A 25 1.34 -13.07 0.48
CA VAL A 25 1.17 -11.74 -0.12
C VAL A 25 1.18 -10.64 0.96
N VAL A 26 0.46 -10.84 2.06
CA VAL A 26 0.44 -9.86 3.17
C VAL A 26 1.80 -9.74 3.83
N LYS A 27 2.48 -10.86 4.05
CA LYS A 27 3.83 -10.85 4.63
C LYS A 27 4.83 -10.13 3.73
N ASP A 28 4.81 -10.42 2.43
CA ASP A 28 5.69 -9.78 1.45
C ASP A 28 5.40 -8.27 1.35
N PHE A 29 4.13 -7.87 1.40
CA PHE A 29 3.74 -6.47 1.43
C PHE A 29 4.36 -5.73 2.61
N TYR A 30 4.08 -6.12 3.85
CA TYR A 30 4.62 -5.40 5.02
C TYR A 30 6.14 -5.52 5.12
N THR A 31 6.74 -6.64 4.70
CA THR A 31 8.21 -6.76 4.70
C THR A 31 8.86 -5.74 3.76
N ARG A 32 8.29 -5.56 2.56
CA ARG A 32 8.80 -4.61 1.54
C ARG A 32 8.46 -3.17 1.86
N GLU A 33 7.33 -2.95 2.50
CA GLU A 33 6.93 -1.64 3.01
C GLU A 33 7.93 -1.24 4.10
N ILE A 34 8.04 -1.99 5.20
CA ILE A 34 8.88 -1.66 6.36
C ILE A 34 10.38 -1.53 6.00
N HIS A 35 10.89 -2.41 5.12
CA HIS A 35 12.31 -2.45 4.77
C HIS A 35 12.61 -1.89 3.37
N GLY A 36 11.63 -1.24 2.73
CA GLY A 36 11.82 -0.61 1.43
C GLY A 36 12.78 0.59 1.50
N PRO A 37 13.48 0.93 0.40
CA PRO A 37 14.20 2.19 0.34
C PRO A 37 13.22 3.34 0.53
N PHE A 38 13.41 4.14 1.59
CA PHE A 38 12.72 5.40 1.77
C PHE A 38 13.07 6.31 0.58
N THR A 39 12.08 6.65 -0.23
CA THR A 39 12.24 7.77 -1.16
C THR A 39 12.22 9.06 -0.36
N THR A 40 12.99 10.05 -0.79
CA THR A 40 13.20 11.32 -0.08
C THR A 40 11.92 12.16 0.04
N ASP A 41 10.84 11.74 -0.62
CA ASP A 41 9.51 12.34 -0.64
C ASP A 41 8.47 11.51 0.15
N GLY A 42 8.87 10.47 0.89
CA GLY A 42 7.96 9.66 1.71
C GLY A 42 7.04 8.73 0.91
N ARG A 43 7.26 8.57 -0.40
CA ARG A 43 6.42 7.73 -1.27
C ARG A 43 6.96 6.31 -1.43
N MET A 44 6.64 5.45 -0.46
CA MET A 44 7.12 4.05 -0.39
C MET A 44 6.51 3.09 -1.44
N LEU A 45 5.70 3.59 -2.38
CA LEU A 45 4.78 2.77 -3.16
C LEU A 45 5.43 1.91 -4.25
N GLY A 46 6.52 2.35 -4.87
CA GLY A 46 7.05 1.74 -6.10
C GLY A 46 7.28 0.22 -6.02
N ASN A 47 7.75 -0.27 -4.88
CA ASN A 47 8.15 -1.67 -4.71
C ASN A 47 7.01 -2.61 -4.32
N VAL A 48 5.85 -2.06 -3.91
CA VAL A 48 4.69 -2.84 -3.46
C VAL A 48 3.49 -2.70 -4.39
N ARG A 49 3.49 -1.81 -5.40
CA ARG A 49 2.35 -1.60 -6.31
C ARG A 49 1.85 -2.89 -6.96
N HIS A 50 2.77 -3.80 -7.30
CA HIS A 50 2.41 -5.09 -7.87
C HIS A 50 1.66 -5.99 -6.89
N LEU A 51 1.67 -5.75 -5.58
CA LEU A 51 0.86 -6.54 -4.63
C LEU A 51 -0.55 -5.96 -4.46
N LEU A 52 -0.84 -4.80 -5.05
CA LEU A 52 -2.10 -4.09 -4.86
C LEU A 52 -3.12 -4.45 -5.94
N SER A 53 -4.40 -4.35 -5.57
CA SER A 53 -5.49 -4.33 -6.55
C SER A 53 -5.39 -3.08 -7.41
N LYS A 54 -5.93 -3.15 -8.62
CA LYS A 54 -5.93 -2.02 -9.55
C LYS A 54 -6.65 -0.81 -8.96
N GLU A 55 -7.74 -1.04 -8.23
CA GLU A 55 -8.54 0.00 -7.61
C GLU A 55 -7.79 0.72 -6.49
N LEU A 56 -7.11 -0.03 -5.60
CA LEU A 56 -6.31 0.56 -4.54
C LEU A 56 -5.11 1.33 -5.12
N ASP A 57 -4.44 0.74 -6.11
CA ASP A 57 -3.33 1.36 -6.81
C ASP A 57 -3.70 2.69 -7.50
N ALA A 58 -4.88 2.73 -8.13
CA ALA A 58 -5.41 3.93 -8.74
C ALA A 58 -5.73 5.02 -7.70
N LEU A 59 -6.27 4.65 -6.54
CA LEU A 59 -6.59 5.59 -5.47
C LEU A 59 -5.31 6.22 -4.88
N LEU A 60 -4.28 5.41 -4.62
CA LEU A 60 -2.98 5.89 -4.16
C LEU A 60 -2.34 6.83 -5.19
N THR A 61 -2.38 6.46 -6.48
CA THR A 61 -1.87 7.31 -7.57
C THR A 61 -2.59 8.66 -7.63
N ALA A 62 -3.90 8.67 -7.43
CA ALA A 62 -4.68 9.90 -7.39
C ALA A 62 -4.28 10.78 -6.20
N THR A 63 -4.09 10.18 -5.03
CA THR A 63 -3.59 10.86 -3.82
C THR A 63 -2.21 11.46 -4.06
N ASP A 64 -1.26 10.71 -4.61
CA ASP A 64 0.10 11.19 -4.88
C ASP A 64 0.10 12.41 -5.82
N ARG A 65 -0.66 12.32 -6.91
CA ARG A 65 -0.78 13.42 -7.88
C ARG A 65 -1.40 14.66 -7.26
N TYR A 66 -2.38 14.47 -6.38
CA TYR A 66 -2.99 15.58 -5.65
C TYR A 66 -1.98 16.25 -4.70
N GLN A 67 -1.20 15.46 -3.96
CA GLN A 67 -0.15 15.97 -3.07
C GLN A 67 0.94 16.73 -3.84
N ASP A 68 1.38 16.21 -4.98
CA ASP A 68 2.34 16.90 -5.86
C ASP A 68 1.80 18.25 -6.33
N ALA A 69 0.54 18.29 -6.78
CA ALA A 69 -0.09 19.52 -7.24
C ALA A 69 -0.19 20.55 -6.10
N CYS A 70 -0.64 20.15 -4.90
CA CYS A 70 -0.70 21.04 -3.75
C CYS A 70 0.69 21.58 -3.36
N THR A 71 1.71 20.73 -3.36
CA THR A 71 3.08 21.14 -3.02
C THR A 71 3.64 22.16 -4.01
N GLN A 72 3.28 22.07 -5.30
CA GLN A 72 3.73 23.02 -6.32
C GLN A 72 2.95 24.34 -6.32
N LEU A 73 1.68 24.31 -5.93
CA LEU A 73 0.78 25.47 -6.02
C LEU A 73 0.74 26.33 -4.76
N VAL A 74 1.06 25.76 -3.60
CA VAL A 74 0.97 26.46 -2.32
C VAL A 74 2.19 27.39 -2.14
N PRO A 75 2.00 28.64 -1.67
CA PRO A 75 3.10 29.55 -1.40
C PRO A 75 4.16 28.97 -0.43
N PRO A 76 5.43 29.35 -0.52
CA PRO A 76 6.51 28.76 0.29
C PRO A 76 6.34 28.88 1.81
N ASP A 77 5.55 29.84 2.28
CA ASP A 77 5.26 30.11 3.69
C ASP A 77 3.98 29.43 4.19
N VAL A 78 3.23 28.79 3.30
CA VAL A 78 1.99 28.08 3.63
C VAL A 78 2.25 26.57 3.61
N LYS A 79 1.86 25.89 4.69
CA LYS A 79 1.92 24.43 4.73
C LYS A 79 0.87 23.85 3.77
N PRO A 80 1.25 23.07 2.74
CA PRO A 80 0.28 22.47 1.84
C PRO A 80 -0.58 21.44 2.59
N TRP A 81 -1.82 21.29 2.15
CA TRP A 81 -2.71 20.25 2.68
C TRP A 81 -2.31 18.87 2.12
N ILE A 82 -1.29 18.26 2.71
CA ILE A 82 -0.76 16.93 2.37
C ILE A 82 -1.08 15.93 3.48
N ILE A 83 -0.95 14.64 3.19
CA ILE A 83 -0.98 13.62 4.24
C ILE A 83 0.40 13.67 4.92
N ASP A 84 0.43 14.11 6.18
CA ASP A 84 1.68 14.26 6.94
C ASP A 84 2.24 12.93 7.47
N ALA A 85 1.41 11.89 7.54
CA ALA A 85 1.73 10.57 8.07
C ALA A 85 1.65 9.50 6.99
N ASP A 86 2.35 8.39 7.17
CA ASP A 86 2.24 7.26 6.25
C ASP A 86 0.79 6.71 6.23
N PRO A 87 0.11 6.70 5.06
CA PRO A 87 -1.27 6.25 4.98
C PRO A 87 -1.47 4.76 5.31
N TRP A 88 -0.42 3.95 5.27
CA TRP A 88 -0.45 2.53 5.59
C TRP A 88 -0.57 2.24 7.09
N TYR A 89 -0.27 3.24 7.93
CA TYR A 89 -0.20 3.07 9.38
C TYR A 89 -1.06 4.08 10.11
N TYR A 90 -1.88 3.59 11.04
CA TYR A 90 -2.68 4.46 11.90
C TYR A 90 -1.96 4.81 13.22
N TYR A 91 -1.11 3.90 13.74
CA TYR A 91 -0.51 4.02 15.08
C TYR A 91 0.81 4.77 15.17
N SER A 92 1.53 4.89 14.06
CA SER A 92 2.85 5.49 14.06
C SER A 92 3.01 6.28 12.78
N SER A 93 3.35 7.56 12.92
CA SER A 93 3.86 8.35 11.78
C SER A 93 5.07 7.69 11.15
N ASP A 94 5.80 6.89 11.94
CA ASP A 94 7.03 6.21 11.57
C ASP A 94 6.76 4.74 11.14
N GLY A 95 5.50 4.30 11.15
CA GLY A 95 5.07 2.96 10.75
C GLY A 95 5.40 1.84 11.75
N ALA A 96 5.33 0.59 11.27
CA ALA A 96 5.80 -0.59 12.01
C ALA A 96 7.29 -0.83 11.79
N ASN A 97 7.99 -1.36 12.79
CA ASN A 97 9.39 -1.80 12.63
C ASN A 97 9.50 -3.26 12.21
N SER A 98 8.45 -4.05 12.40
CA SER A 98 8.42 -5.45 12.02
C SER A 98 7.01 -6.01 11.84
N ILE A 99 6.91 -7.05 11.02
CA ILE A 99 5.77 -7.97 10.98
C ILE A 99 6.12 -9.24 11.76
N GLU A 100 5.43 -9.45 12.89
CA GLU A 100 5.65 -10.61 13.77
C GLU A 100 4.99 -11.88 13.19
N GLY A 101 3.93 -11.72 12.39
CA GLY A 101 3.29 -12.86 11.72
C GLY A 101 2.02 -12.50 10.94
N THR A 102 1.46 -13.51 10.26
CA THR A 102 0.16 -13.41 9.58
C THR A 102 -0.72 -14.60 9.92
N SER A 103 -2.03 -14.37 10.04
CA SER A 103 -3.03 -15.42 10.30
C SER A 103 -4.21 -15.30 9.34
N LEU A 104 -4.66 -16.43 8.78
CA LEU A 104 -5.81 -16.44 7.88
C LEU A 104 -7.10 -16.33 8.69
N VAL A 105 -7.86 -15.26 8.48
CA VAL A 105 -9.17 -15.04 9.13
C VAL A 105 -10.28 -15.73 8.34
N SER A 106 -10.27 -15.56 7.01
CA SER A 106 -11.21 -16.26 6.13
C SER A 106 -10.67 -16.38 4.71
N ARG A 107 -11.10 -17.42 3.98
CA ARG A 107 -10.76 -17.62 2.58
C ARG A 107 -11.97 -18.11 1.80
N GLY A 108 -12.39 -17.30 0.84
CA GLY A 108 -13.33 -17.66 -0.22
C GLY A 108 -12.60 -17.94 -1.54
N THR A 109 -13.39 -18.10 -2.60
CA THR A 109 -12.88 -18.35 -3.97
C THR A 109 -12.29 -17.10 -4.60
N SER A 110 -12.83 -15.92 -4.31
CA SER A 110 -12.43 -14.63 -4.90
C SER A 110 -11.96 -13.59 -3.87
N ALA A 111 -12.07 -13.87 -2.57
CA ALA A 111 -11.69 -12.96 -1.51
C ALA A 111 -11.07 -13.70 -0.32
N ALA A 112 -10.15 -13.05 0.38
CA ALA A 112 -9.57 -13.55 1.62
C ALA A 112 -9.36 -12.41 2.63
N LEU A 113 -9.43 -12.73 3.91
CA LEU A 113 -9.08 -11.83 5.00
C LEU A 113 -7.90 -12.44 5.75
N VAL A 114 -6.85 -11.65 5.93
CA VAL A 114 -5.63 -12.05 6.64
C VAL A 114 -5.35 -11.00 7.71
N SER A 115 -5.14 -11.46 8.94
CA SER A 115 -4.63 -10.61 10.00
C SER A 115 -3.11 -10.49 9.89
N ALA A 116 -2.60 -9.28 10.04
CA ALA A 116 -1.18 -8.95 10.08
C ALA A 116 -0.82 -8.45 11.47
N HIS A 117 0.08 -9.15 12.15
CA HIS A 117 0.51 -8.79 13.50
C HIS A 117 1.78 -7.94 13.39
N LEU A 118 1.67 -6.68 13.79
CA LEU A 118 2.69 -5.67 13.59
C LEU A 118 3.24 -5.20 14.94
N ALA A 119 4.51 -4.83 14.95
CA ALA A 119 5.18 -4.28 16.11
C ALA A 119 6.07 -3.11 15.72
N TYR A 120 5.96 -2.02 16.47
CA TYR A 120 6.95 -0.96 16.48
C TYR A 120 8.05 -1.27 17.50
N ASP A 121 7.66 -1.65 18.72
CA ASP A 121 8.56 -2.11 19.77
C ASP A 121 7.85 -3.18 20.62
N PRO A 122 8.53 -3.82 21.60
CA PRO A 122 7.90 -4.87 22.41
C PRO A 122 6.65 -4.46 23.20
N SER A 123 6.45 -3.15 23.43
CA SER A 123 5.32 -2.56 24.16
C SER A 123 4.21 -2.03 23.25
N LEU A 124 4.52 -1.75 21.97
CA LEU A 124 3.58 -1.24 20.98
C LEU A 124 3.38 -2.25 19.83
N ARG A 125 2.27 -2.99 19.91
CA ARG A 125 1.81 -3.99 18.94
C ARG A 125 0.36 -3.74 18.54
N TRP A 126 0.00 -4.11 17.32
CA TRP A 126 -1.38 -4.05 16.83
C TRP A 126 -1.64 -5.08 15.72
N THR A 127 -2.91 -5.31 15.39
CA THR A 127 -3.32 -6.26 14.34
C THR A 127 -4.14 -5.62 13.21
N ASP A 128 -3.45 -5.42 12.09
CA ASP A 128 -4.00 -5.22 10.73
C ASP A 128 -5.04 -6.29 10.33
N THR A 129 -6.17 -5.96 9.72
CA THR A 129 -6.92 -6.89 8.85
C THR A 129 -6.77 -6.48 7.39
N VAL A 130 -6.02 -7.27 6.63
CA VAL A 130 -5.81 -7.06 5.20
C VAL A 130 -6.87 -7.80 4.39
N VAL A 131 -7.51 -7.05 3.50
CA VAL A 131 -8.51 -7.57 2.57
C VAL A 131 -7.84 -7.87 1.24
N LEU A 132 -7.92 -9.12 0.78
CA LEU A 132 -7.38 -9.53 -0.50
C LEU A 132 -8.50 -9.94 -1.46
N VAL A 133 -8.27 -9.67 -2.75
CA VAL A 133 -9.10 -10.14 -3.86
C VAL A 133 -8.27 -11.02 -4.78
N LYS A 134 -8.89 -12.06 -5.36
CA LYS A 134 -8.23 -12.93 -6.33
C LYS A 134 -8.38 -12.33 -7.73
N VAL A 135 -7.26 -12.10 -8.43
CA VAL A 135 -7.18 -11.58 -9.80
C VAL A 135 -6.42 -12.59 -10.65
N GLY A 136 -7.13 -13.34 -11.50
CA GLY A 136 -6.56 -14.51 -12.16
C GLY A 136 -6.18 -15.57 -11.11
N GLU A 137 -4.92 -15.99 -11.11
CA GLU A 137 -4.40 -16.94 -10.10
C GLU A 137 -3.79 -16.27 -8.86
N SER A 138 -3.75 -14.94 -8.83
CA SER A 138 -2.97 -14.22 -7.83
C SER A 138 -3.83 -13.44 -6.85
N TRP A 139 -3.34 -13.29 -5.63
CA TRP A 139 -3.98 -12.45 -4.61
C TRP A 139 -3.43 -11.03 -4.65
N ARG A 140 -4.33 -10.05 -4.57
CA ARG A 140 -3.98 -8.63 -4.53
C ARG A 140 -4.61 -7.97 -3.31
N ILE A 141 -3.89 -7.06 -2.67
CA ILE A 141 -4.37 -6.27 -1.54
C ILE A 141 -5.39 -5.25 -2.04
N ALA A 142 -6.62 -5.36 -1.55
CA ALA A 142 -7.71 -4.46 -1.89
C ALA A 142 -7.92 -3.38 -0.83
N ASN A 143 -7.66 -3.68 0.44
CA ASN A 143 -7.80 -2.72 1.53
C ASN A 143 -7.02 -3.18 2.76
N ILE A 144 -6.74 -2.26 3.69
CA ILE A 144 -6.26 -2.55 5.04
C ILE A 144 -7.26 -1.91 6.02
N ARG A 145 -7.83 -2.72 6.91
CA ARG A 145 -8.68 -2.26 8.01
C ARG A 145 -7.83 -2.22 9.27
N PHE A 146 -7.70 -1.04 9.85
CA PHE A 146 -6.86 -0.83 11.02
C PHE A 146 -7.51 -1.39 12.28
N GLU A 147 -6.71 -1.89 13.23
CA GLU A 147 -7.20 -2.41 14.52
C GLU A 147 -8.07 -1.37 15.25
N GLN A 148 -7.72 -0.10 15.09
CA GLN A 148 -8.32 1.06 15.76
C GLN A 148 -9.64 1.51 15.15
N GLY A 149 -10.01 0.90 14.02
CA GLY A 149 -11.16 1.29 13.22
C GLY A 149 -10.80 2.14 12.01
N GLY A 150 -11.72 2.16 11.05
CA GLY A 150 -11.50 2.73 9.73
C GLY A 150 -10.67 1.82 8.82
N SER A 151 -10.25 2.36 7.69
CA SER A 151 -9.46 1.65 6.70
C SER A 151 -8.67 2.60 5.81
N LEU A 152 -7.63 2.07 5.18
CA LEU A 152 -6.81 2.79 4.21
C LEU A 152 -7.66 3.47 3.14
N ILE A 153 -8.59 2.74 2.53
CA ILE A 153 -9.47 3.32 1.49
C ILE A 153 -10.30 4.48 2.04
N GLU A 154 -10.85 4.35 3.25
CA GLU A 154 -11.64 5.42 3.88
C GLU A 154 -10.78 6.65 4.14
N SER A 155 -9.55 6.47 4.64
CA SER A 155 -8.58 7.56 4.86
C SER A 155 -8.22 8.28 3.56
N LEU A 156 -7.87 7.53 2.50
CA LEU A 156 -7.53 8.09 1.20
C LEU A 156 -8.71 8.84 0.56
N ARG A 157 -9.92 8.29 0.66
CA ARG A 157 -11.14 8.95 0.17
C ARG A 157 -11.50 10.18 0.98
N ALA A 158 -11.35 10.16 2.30
CA ALA A 158 -11.59 11.32 3.14
C ALA A 158 -10.57 12.44 2.86
N TYR A 159 -9.34 12.09 2.53
CA TYR A 159 -8.33 13.04 2.10
C TYR A 159 -8.70 13.69 0.76
N ILE A 160 -8.87 12.92 -0.32
CA ILE A 160 -9.22 13.45 -1.64
C ILE A 160 -10.60 14.13 -1.65
N GLY A 161 -11.57 13.54 -0.96
CA GLY A 161 -12.96 13.99 -0.95
C GLY A 161 -13.13 15.40 -0.35
N ARG A 162 -12.29 15.79 0.61
CA ARG A 162 -12.26 17.18 1.13
C ARG A 162 -11.94 18.20 0.04
N SER A 163 -11.16 17.80 -0.96
CA SER A 163 -10.78 18.65 -2.10
C SER A 163 -11.83 18.64 -3.20
N CYS A 164 -12.54 17.52 -3.38
CA CYS A 164 -13.63 17.42 -4.37
C CYS A 164 -14.92 18.10 -3.90
N ILE A 165 -15.18 18.11 -2.60
CA ILE A 165 -16.36 18.74 -2.01
C ILE A 165 -15.94 20.13 -1.55
N THR A 166 -15.90 21.06 -2.51
CA THR A 166 -15.95 22.49 -2.21
C THR A 166 -17.18 22.74 -1.34
N LYS A 167 -16.97 23.02 -0.04
CA LYS A 167 -17.87 23.98 0.59
C LYS A 167 -17.57 25.31 -0.08
N HIS A 168 -18.34 25.65 -1.12
CA HIS A 168 -18.67 27.04 -1.41
C HIS A 168 -19.45 27.59 -0.20
N ALA A 169 -18.75 27.81 0.92
CA ALA A 169 -19.30 28.54 2.04
C ALA A 169 -19.04 30.02 1.76
N GLY A 170 -20.01 30.68 1.12
CA GLY A 170 -20.19 32.12 1.28
C GLY A 170 -19.69 33.03 0.16
N GLU A 171 -19.98 32.71 -1.11
CA GLU A 171 -20.48 33.77 -2.00
C GLU A 171 -22.01 33.78 -1.85
N THR A 172 -22.53 34.59 -0.91
CA THR A 172 -23.91 35.13 -0.88
C THR A 172 -24.15 35.89 0.42
N SER A 173 -23.74 37.17 0.45
CA SER A 173 -24.55 38.35 0.82
C SER A 173 -23.66 39.59 0.86
#